data_AF-A0A7Z9NT61-F1
#
_entry.id   AF-A0A7Z9NT61-F1
#
_cell.length_a   1.000
_cell.length_b   1.000
_cell.length_c   1.000
_cell.angle_alpha   90.00
_cell.angle_beta   90.00
_cell.angle_gamma   90.00
#
_symmetry.space_group_name_H-M   'P 1'
#
loop_
_entity.id
_entity.type
_entity.pdbx_description
1 polymer ?
#
loop_
_entity_poly.entity_id
_entity_poly.type
_entity_poly.pdbx_seq_one_letter_code
_entity_poly.pdbx_strand_id
1 'polypeptide(L)'
;GFSAVKVGAVEVAASTNGQLMPPIMGAAAFLMIEYVGISYLEVIKHAFLPAVISYIALVYIVHLEAMKADLKGLPPRKITTIFQKIVTFLMVAISMVILSGIIYFGFGWIKTVAGDASPWIAGVLILIAYFALIHYSIKFPDLGIDEHHVELTELPETGPTVKSGLFYLLPVVVLIWCLMVERFSPGLAAFWATMIMLFILATQRPLKVFFRKSGDLEHEFFNGLRNLVDGLIFGARNMIGIGVATATAGIIVGTVTLTGIGLVMTEFVEFISGGNLMLMLLFTAFICLVLGMGLPTTANYIVVSTLMAPVIVTLGAQNGLIVPLIAVHMFVFYFGILADDTPPVGLAAFAAAAIAKSDPIKTGIQGFLYDIRTAILPFLFIFNTELLLIGIESWWHLLLTIITAIMAMLLFAAATQGYFFVKSRWWETLILLLISFTLFRPGYWWEMVYPSSQIVQPIKIVEMVEQLPPNSDLRLHVEGESVDGNIISKMVVLPMGESAPGKVRLEQAGLELRTEKKRVFVDMVAFDSLAQKAGIDFDWEILSLQVPTDRPAKQWMYFPALALLGLVVLRQRKRKTVLS
;
A
#
# COMPACT_ATOMS: atom_id res chain seq x y z
N GLY A 1 -15.48 9.83 27.26
CA GLY A 1 -14.77 9.61 25.98
C GLY A 1 -13.98 8.32 26.06
N PHE A 2 -13.13 8.05 25.06
CA PHE A 2 -12.16 6.94 25.14
C PHE A 2 -11.15 7.16 26.28
N SER A 3 -10.54 6.09 26.78
CA SER A 3 -9.40 6.19 27.70
C SER A 3 -8.18 6.76 26.98
N ALA A 4 -7.28 7.41 27.72
CA ALA A 4 -6.03 7.96 27.18
C ALA A 4 -5.24 6.93 26.33
N VAL A 5 -5.10 5.70 26.84
CA VAL A 5 -4.47 4.58 26.12
C VAL A 5 -5.15 4.28 24.79
N LYS A 6 -6.49 4.26 24.75
CA LYS A 6 -7.23 3.96 23.51
C LYS A 6 -7.13 5.10 22.51
N VAL A 7 -7.19 6.36 22.97
CA VAL A 7 -7.00 7.53 22.09
C VAL A 7 -5.60 7.52 21.48
N GLY A 8 -4.57 7.34 22.31
CA GLY A 8 -3.19 7.20 21.85
C GLY A 8 -3.05 6.04 20.85
N ALA A 9 -3.61 4.87 21.15
CA ALA A 9 -3.54 3.70 20.27
C ALA A 9 -4.22 3.91 18.91
N VAL A 10 -5.32 4.68 18.87
CA VAL A 10 -5.97 5.06 17.60
C VAL A 10 -5.07 5.99 16.80
N GLU A 11 -4.38 6.94 17.45
CA GLU A 11 -3.42 7.82 16.79
C GLU A 11 -2.22 7.04 16.23
N VAL A 12 -1.70 6.06 16.98
CA VAL A 12 -0.62 5.18 16.50
C VAL A 12 -1.07 4.42 15.27
N ALA A 13 -2.19 3.71 15.36
CA ALA A 13 -2.72 2.91 14.25
C ALA A 13 -3.04 3.77 13.01
N ALA A 14 -3.59 4.97 13.22
CA ALA A 14 -3.87 5.90 12.14
C ALA A 14 -2.59 6.43 11.47
N SER A 15 -1.53 6.65 12.27
CA SER A 15 -0.22 7.10 11.80
C SER A 15 0.47 6.02 10.97
N THR A 16 0.51 4.78 11.47
CA THR A 16 1.10 3.63 10.75
C THR A 16 0.38 3.40 9.42
N ASN A 17 -0.96 3.30 9.44
CA ASN A 17 -1.74 3.13 8.21
C ASN A 17 -1.64 4.32 7.25
N GLY A 18 -1.34 5.51 7.75
CA GLY A 18 -1.09 6.71 6.92
C GLY A 18 0.09 6.58 5.99
N GLN A 19 1.09 5.80 6.39
CA GLN A 19 2.26 5.53 5.56
C GLN A 19 1.94 4.63 4.37
N LEU A 20 0.79 3.94 4.36
CA LEU A 20 0.35 3.13 3.23
C LEU A 20 -0.35 3.96 2.15
N MET A 21 -0.90 5.12 2.51
CA MET A 21 -1.77 5.90 1.62
C MET A 21 -0.94 6.67 0.59
N PRO A 22 -1.12 6.44 -0.72
CA PRO A 22 -0.52 7.30 -1.73
C PRO A 22 -1.13 8.72 -1.70
N PRO A 23 -0.36 9.80 -1.95
CA PRO A 23 1.07 9.85 -2.30
C PRO A 23 2.01 9.89 -1.07
N ILE A 24 1.46 9.77 0.14
CA ILE A 24 2.15 10.00 1.42
C ILE A 24 3.16 8.89 1.76
N MET A 25 3.08 7.73 1.11
CA MET A 25 4.01 6.59 1.21
C MET A 25 5.52 6.94 1.20
N GLY A 26 5.86 8.18 0.85
CA GLY A 26 7.12 8.80 1.26
C GLY A 26 8.29 8.27 0.46
N ALA A 27 9.47 8.22 1.10
CA ALA A 27 10.69 7.75 0.45
C ALA A 27 10.65 6.25 0.09
N ALA A 28 9.86 5.45 0.80
CA ALA A 28 9.72 4.01 0.52
C ALA A 28 9.11 3.74 -0.86
N ALA A 29 8.14 4.55 -1.30
CA ALA A 29 7.57 4.44 -2.64
C ALA A 29 8.62 4.69 -3.75
N PHE A 30 9.62 5.54 -3.48
CA PHE A 30 10.71 5.79 -4.43
C PHE A 30 11.70 4.64 -4.50
N LEU A 31 12.00 4.01 -3.36
CA LEU A 31 12.82 2.80 -3.32
C LEU A 31 12.10 1.61 -3.98
N MET A 32 10.76 1.53 -3.86
CA MET A 32 9.96 0.53 -4.59
C MET A 32 10.09 0.68 -6.11
N ILE A 33 10.09 1.91 -6.64
CA ILE A 33 10.32 2.15 -8.08
C ILE A 33 11.67 1.59 -8.50
N GLU A 34 12.71 1.85 -7.71
CA GLU A 34 14.08 1.44 -8.03
C GLU A 34 14.23 -0.09 -7.98
N TYR A 35 13.69 -0.76 -6.95
CA TYR A 35 13.81 -2.21 -6.80
C TYR A 35 12.87 -3.01 -7.73
N VAL A 36 11.64 -2.53 -7.95
CA VAL A 36 10.65 -3.24 -8.77
C VAL A 36 10.77 -2.87 -10.25
N GLY A 37 11.35 -1.71 -10.57
CA GLY A 37 11.51 -1.23 -11.94
C GLY A 37 10.21 -0.72 -12.60
N ILE A 38 9.19 -0.38 -11.80
CA ILE A 38 7.90 0.14 -12.29
C ILE A 38 7.74 1.63 -11.98
N SER A 39 6.93 2.34 -12.76
CA SER A 39 6.70 3.78 -12.54
C SER A 39 6.00 4.08 -11.21
N TYR A 40 6.20 5.30 -10.68
CA TYR A 40 5.51 5.77 -9.47
C TYR A 40 3.99 5.64 -9.56
N LEU A 41 3.43 5.87 -10.76
CA LEU A 41 1.99 5.74 -11.01
C LEU A 41 1.49 4.31 -10.79
N GLU A 42 2.27 3.31 -11.24
CA GLU A 42 1.91 1.90 -11.02
C GLU A 42 2.03 1.55 -9.53
N VAL A 43 3.06 2.02 -8.82
CA VAL A 43 3.18 1.85 -7.36
C VAL A 43 1.95 2.43 -6.65
N ILE A 44 1.56 3.68 -6.96
CA ILE A 44 0.37 4.33 -6.40
C ILE A 44 -0.88 3.49 -6.68
N LYS A 45 -1.08 3.09 -7.94
CA LYS A 45 -2.24 2.33 -8.39
C LYS A 45 -2.36 1.02 -7.60
N HIS A 46 -1.27 0.27 -7.46
CA HIS A 46 -1.25 -0.99 -6.73
C HIS A 46 -1.45 -0.81 -5.22
N ALA A 47 -0.97 0.28 -4.63
CA ALA A 47 -1.08 0.56 -3.20
C ALA A 47 -2.42 1.20 -2.78
N PHE A 48 -3.12 1.88 -3.70
CA PHE A 48 -4.29 2.70 -3.39
C PHE A 48 -5.44 1.90 -2.76
N LEU A 49 -5.91 0.84 -3.43
CA LEU A 49 -7.04 0.06 -2.94
C LEU A 49 -6.75 -0.59 -1.56
N PRO A 50 -5.58 -1.26 -1.36
CA PRO A 50 -5.23 -1.79 -0.05
C PRO A 50 -5.19 -0.70 1.04
N ALA A 51 -4.60 0.47 0.76
CA ALA A 51 -4.51 1.56 1.73
C ALA A 51 -5.90 2.09 2.15
N VAL A 52 -6.80 2.28 1.19
CA VAL A 52 -8.19 2.70 1.46
C VAL A 52 -8.92 1.66 2.30
N ILE A 53 -8.77 0.38 1.96
CA ILE A 53 -9.37 -0.73 2.71
C ILE A 53 -8.84 -0.75 4.16
N SER A 54 -7.52 -0.60 4.36
CA SER A 54 -6.92 -0.56 5.70
C SER A 54 -7.49 0.59 6.53
N TYR A 55 -7.61 1.79 5.95
CA TYR A 55 -8.18 2.95 6.63
C TYR A 55 -9.67 2.78 6.98
N ILE A 56 -10.47 2.25 6.05
CA ILE A 56 -11.88 1.95 6.32
C ILE A 56 -12.00 0.92 7.45
N ALA A 57 -11.15 -0.11 7.43
CA ALA A 57 -11.11 -1.12 8.49
C ALA A 57 -10.72 -0.49 9.83
N LEU A 58 -9.72 0.39 9.88
CA LEU A 58 -9.34 1.10 11.12
C LEU A 58 -10.48 1.97 11.65
N VAL A 59 -11.12 2.80 10.81
CA VAL A 59 -12.28 3.61 11.21
C VAL A 59 -13.38 2.72 11.79
N TYR A 60 -13.61 1.56 11.18
CA TYR A 60 -14.59 0.62 11.67
C TYR A 60 -14.17 -0.06 12.99
N ILE A 61 -12.90 -0.40 13.17
CA ILE A 61 -12.36 -0.93 14.43
C ILE A 61 -12.60 0.07 15.57
N VAL A 62 -12.35 1.35 15.34
CA VAL A 62 -12.60 2.44 16.29
C VAL A 62 -14.11 2.60 16.54
N HIS A 63 -14.93 2.50 15.50
CA HIS A 63 -16.39 2.54 15.64
C HIS A 63 -16.92 1.40 16.51
N LEU A 64 -16.49 0.16 16.27
CA LEU A 64 -16.88 -0.99 17.09
C LEU A 64 -16.38 -0.84 18.52
N GLU A 65 -15.21 -0.22 18.73
CA GLU A 65 -14.70 0.06 20.06
C GLU A 65 -15.54 1.11 20.80
N ALA A 66 -16.02 2.14 20.10
CA ALA A 66 -16.96 3.12 20.64
C ALA A 66 -18.30 2.46 21.02
N MET A 67 -18.82 1.57 20.16
CA MET A 67 -20.06 0.84 20.41
C MET A 67 -19.94 -0.11 21.62
N LYS A 68 -18.81 -0.80 21.78
CA LYS A 68 -18.56 -1.65 22.96
C LYS A 68 -18.51 -0.86 24.26
N ALA A 69 -18.03 0.38 24.20
CA ALA A 69 -17.94 1.28 25.33
C ALA A 69 -19.21 2.13 25.56
N ASP A 70 -20.28 1.88 24.79
CA ASP A 70 -21.55 2.64 24.82
C ASP A 70 -21.35 4.17 24.75
N LEU A 71 -20.35 4.61 23.97
CA LEU A 71 -20.01 6.02 23.85
C LEU A 71 -21.05 6.74 22.98
N LYS A 72 -21.63 7.81 23.52
CA LYS A 72 -22.50 8.73 22.79
C LYS A 72 -21.68 9.90 22.24
N GLY A 73 -21.89 10.23 20.97
CA GLY A 73 -21.29 11.42 20.36
C GLY A 73 -21.82 12.70 20.98
N LEU A 74 -21.01 13.76 20.98
CA LEU A 74 -21.46 15.10 21.33
C LEU A 74 -22.56 15.56 20.37
N PRO A 75 -23.53 16.39 20.83
CA PRO A 75 -24.58 16.91 19.96
C PRO A 75 -23.94 17.72 18.82
N PRO A 76 -24.25 17.40 17.55
CA PRO A 76 -23.67 18.13 16.44
C PRO A 76 -24.22 19.56 16.40
N ARG A 77 -23.33 20.55 16.27
CA ARG A 77 -23.69 21.98 16.13
C ARG A 77 -24.65 22.26 14.96
N LYS A 78 -24.59 21.41 13.92
CA LYS A 78 -25.50 21.39 12.78
C LYS A 78 -25.93 19.95 12.48
N ILE A 79 -27.24 19.70 12.45
CA ILE A 79 -27.79 18.41 12.04
C ILE A 79 -27.62 18.29 10.52
N THR A 80 -26.53 17.65 10.09
CA THR A 80 -26.31 17.27 8.69
C THR A 80 -26.78 15.85 8.46
N THR A 81 -27.47 15.62 7.34
CA THR A 81 -27.93 14.27 6.99
C THR A 81 -26.74 13.36 6.66
N ILE A 82 -26.87 12.04 6.83
CA ILE A 82 -25.83 11.06 6.46
C ILE A 82 -25.41 11.27 4.99
N PHE A 83 -26.38 11.54 4.12
CA PHE A 83 -26.12 11.88 2.73
C PHE A 83 -25.24 13.13 2.59
N GLN A 84 -25.53 14.22 3.30
CA GLN A 84 -24.68 15.42 3.29
C GLN A 84 -23.27 15.15 3.79
N LYS A 85 -23.09 14.31 4.83
CA LYS A 85 -21.75 13.94 5.33
C LYS A 85 -20.97 13.13 4.31
N ILE A 86 -21.60 12.11 3.72
CA ILE A 86 -21.01 11.30 2.65
C ILE A 86 -20.68 12.16 1.43
N VAL A 87 -21.60 13.06 1.02
CA VAL A 87 -21.38 13.99 -0.08
C VAL A 87 -20.25 14.97 0.23
N THR A 88 -20.15 15.48 1.47
CA THR A 88 -19.06 16.39 1.86
C THR A 88 -17.71 15.68 1.81
N PHE A 89 -17.63 14.46 2.36
CA PHE A 89 -16.43 13.63 2.31
C PHE A 89 -16.05 13.26 0.87
N LEU A 90 -17.02 12.79 0.08
CA LEU A 90 -16.83 12.50 -1.34
C LEU A 90 -16.43 13.75 -2.12
N MET A 91 -16.99 14.92 -1.82
CA MET A 91 -16.58 16.18 -2.46
C MET A 91 -15.14 16.52 -2.15
N VAL A 92 -14.66 16.32 -0.92
CA VAL A 92 -13.23 16.53 -0.59
C VAL A 92 -12.35 15.53 -1.35
N ALA A 93 -12.69 14.23 -1.32
CA ALA A 93 -11.93 13.21 -2.02
C ALA A 93 -11.92 13.43 -3.56
N ILE A 94 -13.10 13.67 -4.15
CA ILE A 94 -13.26 13.99 -5.57
C ILE A 94 -12.55 15.30 -5.90
N SER A 95 -12.55 16.31 -5.03
CA SER A 95 -11.82 17.55 -5.30
C SER A 95 -10.31 17.34 -5.39
N MET A 96 -9.73 16.43 -4.58
CA MET A 96 -8.33 16.02 -4.68
C MET A 96 -8.06 15.27 -5.99
N VAL A 97 -8.94 14.33 -6.39
CA VAL A 97 -8.81 13.60 -7.66
C VAL A 97 -8.96 14.53 -8.86
N ILE A 98 -9.94 15.44 -8.83
CA ILE A 98 -10.14 16.47 -9.85
C ILE A 98 -8.94 17.41 -9.90
N LEU A 99 -8.41 17.84 -8.75
CA LEU A 99 -7.19 18.65 -8.70
C LEU A 99 -6.03 17.93 -9.39
N SER A 100 -5.78 16.67 -9.04
CA SER A 100 -4.77 15.83 -9.70
C SER A 100 -5.03 15.65 -11.20
N GLY A 101 -6.29 15.49 -11.61
CA GLY A 101 -6.69 15.39 -13.02
C GLY A 101 -6.50 16.71 -13.79
N ILE A 102 -6.88 17.84 -13.20
CA ILE A 102 -6.66 19.19 -13.75
C ILE A 102 -5.16 19.43 -13.91
N ILE A 103 -4.35 19.01 -12.94
CA ILE A 103 -2.89 19.12 -13.03
C ILE A 103 -2.40 18.26 -14.18
N TYR A 104 -2.82 17.00 -14.24
CA TYR A 104 -2.38 16.04 -15.25
C TYR A 104 -2.73 16.51 -16.67
N PHE A 105 -3.99 16.86 -16.93
CA PHE A 105 -4.42 17.30 -18.26
C PHE A 105 -4.03 18.74 -18.58
N GLY A 106 -4.14 19.65 -17.60
CA GLY A 106 -3.83 21.06 -17.77
C GLY A 106 -2.34 21.29 -18.03
N PHE A 107 -1.46 20.82 -17.13
CA PHE A 107 -0.02 20.91 -17.36
C PHE A 107 0.46 19.96 -18.45
N GLY A 108 -0.20 18.81 -18.65
CA GLY A 108 0.07 17.92 -19.78
C GLY A 108 -0.12 18.62 -21.12
N TRP A 109 -1.18 19.42 -21.27
CA TRP A 109 -1.40 20.19 -22.50
C TRP A 109 -0.37 21.32 -22.66
N ILE A 110 -0.02 22.02 -21.57
CA ILE A 110 1.06 23.01 -21.57
C ILE A 110 2.36 22.38 -22.09
N LYS A 111 2.68 21.16 -21.67
CA LYS A 111 3.85 20.42 -22.17
C LYS A 111 3.76 20.13 -23.66
N THR A 112 2.60 19.72 -24.18
CA THR A 112 2.44 19.47 -25.62
C THR A 112 2.59 20.73 -26.48
N VAL A 113 2.19 21.90 -25.97
CA VAL A 113 2.20 23.17 -26.72
C VAL A 113 3.51 23.93 -26.55
N ALA A 114 4.07 23.95 -25.34
CA ALA A 114 5.21 24.79 -24.96
C ALA A 114 6.54 24.04 -24.85
N GLY A 115 6.54 22.71 -24.94
CA GLY A 115 7.76 21.89 -24.88
C GLY A 115 8.63 22.24 -23.67
N ASP A 116 9.89 22.60 -23.91
CA ASP A 116 10.88 22.93 -22.88
C ASP A 116 10.55 24.20 -22.07
N ALA A 117 9.64 25.05 -22.54
CA ALA A 117 9.16 26.21 -21.78
C ALA A 117 8.07 25.86 -20.75
N SER A 118 7.55 24.62 -20.76
CA SER A 118 6.51 24.14 -19.83
C SER A 118 6.82 24.44 -18.36
N PRO A 119 8.03 24.16 -17.84
CA PRO A 119 8.32 24.38 -16.42
C PRO A 119 8.28 25.86 -16.01
N TRP A 120 8.67 26.77 -16.90
CA TRP A 120 8.66 28.21 -16.64
C TRP A 120 7.24 28.76 -16.60
N ILE A 121 6.40 28.35 -17.56
CA ILE A 121 4.97 28.71 -17.60
C ILE A 121 4.28 28.18 -16.34
N ALA A 122 4.59 26.93 -15.97
CA ALA A 122 4.03 26.33 -14.78
C ALA A 122 4.44 27.06 -13.50
N GLY A 123 5.72 27.44 -13.37
CA GLY A 123 6.20 28.23 -12.25
C GLY A 123 5.46 29.57 -12.11
N VAL A 124 5.21 30.27 -13.21
CA VAL A 124 4.43 31.52 -13.21
C VAL A 124 2.99 31.26 -12.78
N LEU A 125 2.34 30.21 -13.30
CA LEU A 125 0.98 29.84 -12.91
C LEU A 125 0.88 29.49 -11.42
N ILE A 126 1.85 28.75 -10.88
CA ILE A 126 1.91 28.41 -9.45
C ILE A 126 2.08 29.67 -8.60
N LEU A 127 2.93 30.61 -9.01
CA LEU A 127 3.08 31.90 -8.31
C LEU A 127 1.78 32.71 -8.33
N ILE A 128 1.10 32.81 -9.47
CA ILE A 128 -0.20 33.48 -9.58
C ILE A 128 -1.22 32.81 -8.65
N ALA A 129 -1.28 31.47 -8.67
CA ALA A 129 -2.16 30.71 -7.78
C ALA A 129 -1.82 30.96 -6.30
N TYR A 130 -0.54 31.04 -5.94
CA TYR A 130 -0.10 31.36 -4.59
C TYR A 130 -0.61 32.72 -4.10
N PHE A 131 -0.38 33.79 -4.88
CA PHE A 131 -0.88 35.12 -4.51
C PHE A 131 -2.41 35.16 -4.41
N ALA A 132 -3.11 34.51 -5.35
CA ALA A 132 -4.57 34.43 -5.33
C ALA A 132 -5.09 33.67 -4.09
N LEU A 133 -4.46 32.56 -3.72
CA LEU A 133 -4.83 31.76 -2.55
C LEU A 133 -4.54 32.50 -1.24
N ILE A 134 -3.44 33.25 -1.14
CA ILE A 134 -3.21 34.11 0.03
C ILE A 134 -4.28 35.19 0.12
N HIS A 135 -4.57 35.88 -0.98
CA HIS A 135 -5.62 36.91 -1.01
C HIS A 135 -7.00 36.32 -0.65
N TYR A 136 -7.27 35.07 -0.99
CA TYR A 136 -8.47 34.38 -0.53
C TYR A 136 -8.41 34.01 0.96
N SER A 137 -7.26 33.56 1.45
CA SER A 137 -7.07 33.13 2.85
C SER A 137 -7.32 34.24 3.88
N ILE A 138 -7.03 35.50 3.53
CA ILE A 138 -7.21 36.64 4.45
C ILE A 138 -8.68 36.93 4.81
N LYS A 139 -9.64 36.38 4.05
CA LYS A 139 -11.08 36.47 4.33
C LYS A 139 -11.52 35.61 5.51
N PHE A 140 -10.64 34.72 5.98
CA PHE A 140 -10.87 33.84 7.11
C PHE A 140 -9.96 34.26 8.28
N PRO A 141 -10.40 34.05 9.53
CA PRO A 141 -9.56 34.30 10.69
C PRO A 141 -8.30 33.45 10.62
N ASP A 142 -7.18 33.96 11.14
CA ASP A 142 -6.00 33.13 11.27
C ASP A 142 -6.25 32.03 12.31
N LEU A 143 -5.69 30.85 12.03
CA LEU A 143 -5.69 29.75 12.98
C LEU A 143 -4.70 30.11 14.09
N GLY A 144 -5.22 30.57 15.22
CA GLY A 144 -4.44 30.74 16.44
C GLY A 144 -3.98 29.39 16.97
N ILE A 145 -2.77 29.34 17.53
CA ILE A 145 -2.38 28.25 18.43
C ILE A 145 -3.02 28.62 19.77
N ASP A 146 -4.20 28.08 20.08
CA ASP A 146 -4.84 28.35 21.37
C ASP A 146 -3.97 27.74 22.49
N GLU A 147 -3.25 28.59 23.22
CA GLU A 147 -2.37 28.23 24.35
C GLU A 147 -3.13 27.73 25.59
N HIS A 148 -4.45 27.62 25.52
CA HIS A 148 -5.28 27.28 26.66
C HIS A 148 -6.03 25.96 26.48
N HIS A 149 -6.02 25.17 27.55
CA HIS A 149 -6.82 23.97 27.78
C HIS A 149 -8.31 24.29 27.79
N VAL A 150 -8.86 24.78 26.67
CA VAL A 150 -10.29 24.92 26.49
C VAL A 150 -10.83 23.50 26.39
N GLU A 151 -11.66 23.10 27.35
CA GLU A 151 -12.52 21.94 27.17
C GLU A 151 -13.27 22.14 25.85
N LEU A 152 -12.89 21.36 24.83
CA LEU A 152 -13.50 21.36 23.50
C LEU A 152 -14.98 20.99 23.64
N THR A 153 -15.80 21.98 23.98
CA THR A 153 -17.24 21.88 24.15
C THR A 153 -17.94 21.89 22.78
N GLU A 154 -17.28 22.44 21.77
CA GLU A 154 -17.72 22.43 20.37
C GLU A 154 -16.53 22.13 19.43
N LEU A 155 -16.80 21.40 18.35
CA LEU A 155 -15.80 21.10 17.31
C LEU A 155 -15.54 22.35 16.45
N PRO A 156 -14.27 22.66 16.11
CA PRO A 156 -13.96 23.75 15.19
C PRO A 156 -14.58 23.49 13.80
N GLU A 157 -15.00 24.55 13.13
CA GLU A 157 -15.65 24.42 11.82
C GLU A 157 -14.63 24.05 10.74
N THR A 158 -14.81 22.88 10.12
CA THR A 158 -13.89 22.36 9.10
C THR A 158 -13.76 23.27 7.89
N GLY A 159 -14.82 23.98 7.51
CA GLY A 159 -14.86 24.84 6.33
C GLY A 159 -13.88 26.03 6.40
N PRO A 160 -14.02 26.93 7.39
CA PRO A 160 -13.08 28.04 7.60
C PRO A 160 -11.62 27.59 7.74
N THR A 161 -11.37 26.51 8.50
CA THR A 161 -10.02 25.99 8.74
C THR A 161 -9.33 25.50 7.47
N VAL A 162 -10.04 24.79 6.59
CA VAL A 162 -9.47 24.37 5.30
C VAL A 162 -9.21 25.57 4.40
N LYS A 163 -10.15 26.53 4.36
CA LYS A 163 -10.07 27.72 3.50
C LYS A 163 -8.95 28.68 3.90
N SER A 164 -8.58 28.75 5.18
CA SER A 164 -7.45 29.56 5.66
C SER A 164 -6.08 28.98 5.29
N GLY A 165 -5.99 27.69 4.94
CA GLY A 165 -4.74 26.97 4.68
C GLY A 165 -4.55 26.43 3.25
N LEU A 166 -5.41 26.77 2.29
CA LEU A 166 -5.38 26.17 0.94
C LEU A 166 -4.05 26.31 0.19
N PHE A 167 -3.28 27.38 0.45
CA PHE A 167 -1.98 27.58 -0.19
C PHE A 167 -0.93 26.53 0.21
N TYR A 168 -1.12 25.81 1.33
CA TYR A 168 -0.27 24.66 1.70
C TYR A 168 -0.47 23.43 0.82
N LEU A 169 -1.50 23.42 -0.05
CA LEU A 169 -1.66 22.37 -1.06
C LEU A 169 -0.74 22.57 -2.27
N LEU A 170 -0.20 23.77 -2.50
CA LEU A 170 0.65 24.05 -3.68
C LEU A 170 1.91 23.17 -3.76
N PRO A 171 2.66 22.89 -2.68
CA PRO A 171 3.75 21.92 -2.71
C PRO A 171 3.32 20.53 -3.18
N VAL A 172 2.12 20.09 -2.78
CA VAL A 172 1.55 18.80 -3.23
C VAL A 172 1.21 18.87 -4.72
N VAL A 173 0.66 19.98 -5.20
CA VAL A 173 0.41 20.22 -6.63
C VAL A 173 1.71 20.13 -7.44
N VAL A 174 2.78 20.78 -6.98
CA VAL A 174 4.11 20.73 -7.62
C VAL A 174 4.65 19.31 -7.62
N LEU A 175 4.56 18.60 -6.49
CA LEU A 175 5.01 17.22 -6.38
C LEU A 175 4.30 16.30 -7.39
N ILE A 176 2.96 16.38 -7.43
CA ILE A 176 2.12 15.60 -8.36
C ILE A 176 2.45 15.94 -9.81
N TRP A 177 2.59 17.22 -10.15
CA TRP A 177 2.96 17.67 -11.49
C TRP A 177 4.32 17.12 -11.93
N CYS A 178 5.35 17.27 -11.09
CA CYS A 178 6.70 16.79 -11.40
C CYS A 178 6.75 15.27 -11.60
N LEU A 179 6.00 14.50 -10.81
CA LEU A 179 5.99 13.03 -10.88
C LEU A 179 5.10 12.50 -12.02
N MET A 180 3.89 13.03 -12.19
CA MET A 180 2.90 12.47 -13.12
C MET A 180 3.05 13.00 -14.55
N VAL A 181 3.38 14.28 -14.71
CA VAL A 181 3.42 14.97 -16.02
C VAL A 181 4.84 15.06 -16.54
N GLU A 182 5.74 15.62 -15.72
CA GLU A 182 7.14 15.76 -16.14
C GLU A 182 7.93 14.46 -16.03
N ARG A 183 7.44 13.50 -15.22
CA ARG A 183 8.10 12.22 -14.94
C ARG A 183 9.55 12.41 -14.49
N PHE A 184 9.79 13.48 -13.74
CA PHE A 184 11.08 13.73 -13.12
C PHE A 184 11.42 12.62 -12.13
N SER A 185 12.72 12.49 -11.84
CA SER A 185 13.13 11.60 -10.78
C SER A 185 12.45 12.01 -9.46
N PRO A 186 12.05 11.04 -8.64
CA PRO A 186 11.56 11.26 -7.29
C PRO A 186 12.25 12.37 -6.49
N GLY A 187 13.59 12.33 -6.44
CA GLY A 187 14.39 13.30 -5.69
C GLY A 187 14.23 14.72 -6.22
N LEU A 188 14.17 14.88 -7.55
CA LEU A 188 13.98 16.19 -8.17
C LEU A 188 12.58 16.74 -7.91
N ALA A 189 11.55 15.90 -7.94
CA ALA A 189 10.18 16.31 -7.60
C ALA A 189 10.07 16.77 -6.14
N ALA A 190 10.66 16.01 -5.21
CA ALA A 190 10.69 16.36 -3.79
C ALA A 190 11.47 17.67 -3.54
N PHE A 191 12.57 17.89 -4.25
CA PHE A 191 13.33 19.14 -4.20
C PHE A 191 12.45 20.35 -4.57
N TRP A 192 11.76 20.31 -5.71
CA TRP A 192 10.90 21.42 -6.15
C TRP A 192 9.71 21.67 -5.22
N ALA A 193 9.07 20.61 -4.71
CA ALA A 193 8.01 20.71 -3.71
C ALA A 193 8.51 21.36 -2.39
N THR A 194 9.74 21.04 -1.99
CA THR A 194 10.37 21.64 -0.81
C THR A 194 10.71 23.10 -1.04
N MET A 195 11.25 23.46 -2.22
CA MET A 195 11.57 24.85 -2.56
C MET A 195 10.33 25.76 -2.53
N ILE A 196 9.20 25.29 -3.06
CA ILE A 196 7.96 26.08 -3.00
C ILE A 196 7.44 26.19 -1.56
N MET A 197 7.62 25.16 -0.72
CA MET A 197 7.24 25.24 0.70
C MET A 197 8.12 26.23 1.49
N LEU A 198 9.43 26.26 1.24
CA LEU A 198 10.33 27.26 1.80
C LEU A 198 9.94 28.68 1.37
N PHE A 199 9.61 28.86 0.08
CA PHE A 199 9.11 30.12 -0.44
C PHE A 199 7.82 30.57 0.27
N ILE A 200 6.85 29.66 0.44
CA ILE A 200 5.60 29.92 1.16
C ILE A 200 5.89 30.33 2.60
N LEU A 201 6.74 29.60 3.33
CA LEU A 201 7.06 29.88 4.73
C LEU A 201 7.68 31.28 4.91
N ALA A 202 8.59 31.68 4.03
CA ALA A 202 9.23 32.98 4.06
C ALA A 202 8.24 34.13 3.74
N THR A 203 7.32 33.92 2.80
CA THR A 203 6.54 35.02 2.21
C THR A 203 5.09 35.12 2.70
N GLN A 204 4.51 34.06 3.28
CA GLN A 204 3.09 34.03 3.64
C GLN A 204 2.66 35.11 4.64
N ARG A 205 3.46 35.35 5.68
CA ARG A 205 3.18 36.30 6.76
C ARG A 205 3.24 37.75 6.28
N PRO A 206 4.34 38.20 5.65
CA PRO A 206 4.38 39.56 5.11
C PRO A 206 3.32 39.77 4.03
N LEU A 207 3.01 38.78 3.19
CA LEU A 207 1.94 38.90 2.19
C LEU A 207 0.54 39.03 2.81
N LYS A 208 0.23 38.29 3.87
CA LYS A 208 -1.04 38.43 4.59
C LYS A 208 -1.21 39.83 5.17
N VAL A 209 -0.17 40.39 5.80
CA VAL A 209 -0.18 41.75 6.34
C VAL A 209 -0.34 42.78 5.22
N PHE A 210 0.38 42.60 4.11
CA PHE A 210 0.29 43.46 2.93
C PHE A 210 -1.14 43.52 2.36
N PHE A 211 -1.78 42.35 2.18
CA PHE A 211 -3.13 42.29 1.65
C PHE A 211 -4.21 42.72 2.64
N ARG A 212 -4.05 42.46 3.94
CA ARG A 212 -4.98 42.95 4.97
C ARG A 212 -4.83 44.45 5.24
N LYS A 213 -3.73 45.08 4.79
CA LYS A 213 -3.38 46.48 5.09
C LYS A 213 -3.39 46.78 6.60
N SER A 214 -3.05 45.78 7.41
CA SER A 214 -3.10 45.85 8.86
C SER A 214 -1.98 44.99 9.46
N GLY A 215 -1.10 45.62 10.26
CA GLY A 215 0.05 44.97 10.90
C GLY A 215 1.38 45.59 10.47
N ASP A 216 2.45 45.13 11.11
CA ASP A 216 3.82 45.56 10.83
C ASP A 216 4.46 44.61 9.80
N LEU A 217 4.70 45.13 8.60
CA LEU A 217 5.29 44.38 7.50
C LEU A 217 6.73 43.95 7.79
N GLU A 218 7.50 44.80 8.45
CA GLU A 218 8.91 44.55 8.74
C GLU A 218 9.02 43.44 9.79
N HIS A 219 8.25 43.57 10.88
CA HIS A 219 8.24 42.57 11.94
C HIS A 219 7.80 41.19 11.43
N GLU A 220 6.72 41.11 10.64
CA GLU A 220 6.24 39.83 10.11
C GLU A 220 7.15 39.22 9.03
N PHE A 221 7.91 40.03 8.29
CA PHE A 221 8.94 39.55 7.39
C PHE A 221 10.07 38.83 8.15
N PHE A 222 10.60 39.46 9.20
CA PHE A 222 11.63 38.84 10.04
C PHE A 222 11.11 37.60 10.78
N ASN A 223 9.85 37.61 11.24
CA ASN A 223 9.21 36.42 11.81
C ASN A 223 9.08 35.29 10.77
N GLY A 224 8.73 35.60 9.51
CA GLY A 224 8.70 34.64 8.42
C GLY A 224 10.06 33.99 8.17
N LEU A 225 11.12 34.80 8.11
CA LEU A 225 12.49 34.30 7.93
C LEU A 225 12.96 33.47 9.13
N ARG A 226 12.64 33.89 10.35
CA ARG A 226 12.92 33.12 11.57
C ARG A 226 12.24 31.76 11.55
N ASN A 227 10.96 31.69 11.18
CA ASN A 227 10.25 30.42 11.03
C ASN A 227 10.87 29.53 9.95
N LEU A 228 11.37 30.11 8.86
CA LEU A 228 12.10 29.35 7.83
C LEU A 228 13.39 28.77 8.41
N VAL A 229 14.18 29.56 9.13
CA VAL A 229 15.42 29.10 9.77
C VAL A 229 15.13 28.02 10.81
N ASP A 230 14.13 28.21 11.67
CA ASP A 230 13.70 27.23 12.66
C ASP A 230 13.22 25.93 11.99
N GLY A 231 12.50 26.04 10.87
CA GLY A 231 12.08 24.91 10.04
C GLY A 231 13.27 24.16 9.42
N LEU A 232 14.27 24.86 8.90
CA LEU A 232 15.51 24.25 8.38
C LEU A 232 16.32 23.56 9.48
N ILE A 233 16.44 24.18 10.66
CA ILE A 233 17.10 23.58 11.83
C ILE A 233 16.36 22.30 12.25
N PHE A 234 15.03 22.34 12.32
CA PHE A 234 14.21 21.18 12.65
C PHE A 234 14.38 20.06 11.62
N GLY A 235 14.36 20.40 10.32
CA GLY A 235 14.64 19.45 9.24
C GLY A 235 16.02 18.80 9.35
N ALA A 236 17.07 19.60 9.60
CA ALA A 236 18.43 19.10 9.79
C ALA A 236 18.53 18.16 11.00
N ARG A 237 17.91 18.51 12.14
CA ARG A 237 17.89 17.65 13.33
C ARG A 237 17.21 16.31 13.09
N ASN A 238 16.06 16.32 12.40
CA ASN A 238 15.37 15.08 12.03
C ASN A 238 16.18 14.24 11.02
N MET A 239 16.96 14.88 10.15
CA MET A 239 17.81 14.19 9.17
C MET A 239 18.97 13.43 9.82
N ILE A 240 19.48 13.85 10.98
CA ILE A 240 20.60 13.16 11.66
C ILE A 240 20.23 11.68 11.93
N GLY A 241 19.04 11.42 12.46
CA GLY A 241 18.57 10.06 12.74
C GLY A 241 18.40 9.23 11.47
N ILE A 242 17.81 9.81 10.42
CA ILE A 242 17.61 9.14 9.13
C ILE A 242 18.96 8.83 8.46
N GLY A 243 19.91 9.78 8.47
CA GLY A 243 21.24 9.61 7.92
C GLY A 243 22.00 8.45 8.55
N VAL A 244 22.04 8.38 9.89
CA VAL A 244 22.68 7.26 10.61
C VAL A 244 22.00 5.92 10.32
N ALA A 245 20.66 5.89 10.28
CA ALA A 245 19.91 4.67 9.99
C ALA A 245 20.15 4.18 8.55
N THR A 246 20.14 5.07 7.56
CA THR A 246 20.40 4.72 6.16
C THR A 246 21.84 4.28 5.90
N ALA A 247 22.83 4.92 6.54
CA ALA A 247 24.23 4.47 6.47
C ALA A 247 24.39 3.06 7.04
N THR A 248 23.78 2.79 8.20
CA THR A 248 23.78 1.46 8.82
C THR A 248 23.04 0.44 7.96
N ALA A 249 21.87 0.79 7.42
CA ALA A 249 21.12 -0.07 6.51
C ALA A 249 21.94 -0.40 5.25
N GLY A 250 22.64 0.56 4.66
CA GLY A 250 23.52 0.33 3.52
C GLY A 250 24.66 -0.67 3.83
N ILE A 251 25.26 -0.59 5.03
CA ILE A 251 26.25 -1.56 5.49
C ILE A 251 25.62 -2.95 5.63
N ILE A 252 24.41 -3.04 6.20
CA ILE A 252 23.67 -4.31 6.33
C ILE A 252 23.41 -4.90 4.95
N VAL A 253 22.82 -4.13 4.04
CA VAL A 253 22.51 -4.57 2.66
C VAL A 253 23.76 -5.01 1.93
N GLY A 254 24.84 -4.22 1.98
CA GLY A 254 26.12 -4.57 1.37
C GLY A 254 26.71 -5.85 1.94
N THR A 255 26.70 -6.00 3.28
CA THR A 255 27.18 -7.21 3.95
C THR A 255 26.37 -8.43 3.54
N VAL A 256 25.04 -8.32 3.56
CA VAL A 256 24.12 -9.42 3.22
C VAL A 256 24.29 -9.86 1.77
N THR A 257 24.40 -8.89 0.86
CA THR A 257 24.58 -9.16 -0.57
C THR A 257 25.91 -9.88 -0.83
N LEU A 258 26.98 -9.50 -0.13
CA LEU A 258 28.31 -10.10 -0.30
C LEU A 258 28.49 -11.44 0.43
N THR A 259 27.78 -11.66 1.54
CA THR A 259 27.92 -12.86 2.37
C THR A 259 26.95 -13.98 2.02
N GLY A 260 25.93 -13.71 1.18
CA GLY A 260 24.91 -14.70 0.85
C GLY A 260 23.90 -14.95 1.98
N ILE A 261 23.84 -14.10 3.00
CA ILE A 261 22.86 -14.23 4.11
C ILE A 261 21.42 -14.30 3.61
N GLY A 262 21.09 -13.67 2.48
CA GLY A 262 19.75 -13.78 1.87
C GLY A 262 19.37 -15.23 1.51
N LEU A 263 20.34 -16.04 1.06
CA LEU A 263 20.15 -17.47 0.80
C LEU A 263 19.96 -18.24 2.12
N VAL A 264 20.76 -17.94 3.14
CA VAL A 264 20.60 -18.54 4.48
C VAL A 264 19.22 -18.24 5.08
N MET A 265 18.72 -17.00 4.91
CA MET A 265 17.37 -16.65 5.33
C MET A 265 16.30 -17.42 4.56
N THR A 266 16.53 -17.65 3.26
CA THR A 266 15.66 -18.46 2.41
C THR A 266 15.59 -19.90 2.92
N GLU A 267 16.74 -20.55 3.12
CA GLU A 267 16.84 -21.92 3.66
C GLU A 267 16.24 -22.02 5.07
N PHE A 268 16.48 -21.03 5.94
CA PHE A 268 15.93 -21.00 7.28
C PHE A 268 14.40 -20.94 7.29
N VAL A 269 13.81 -20.07 6.47
CA VAL A 269 12.34 -19.98 6.33
C VAL A 269 11.77 -21.26 5.71
N GLU A 270 12.42 -21.81 4.70
CA GLU A 270 12.02 -23.08 4.07
C GLU A 270 12.02 -24.23 5.10
N PHE A 271 13.12 -24.39 5.83
CA PHE A 271 13.28 -25.44 6.84
C PHE A 271 12.20 -25.39 7.91
N ILE A 272 11.90 -24.20 8.46
CA ILE A 272 10.86 -24.05 9.49
C ILE A 272 9.46 -24.22 8.90
N SER A 273 9.23 -23.74 7.68
CA SER A 273 7.92 -23.84 7.04
C SER A 273 7.58 -25.23 6.52
N GLY A 274 8.58 -26.09 6.32
CA GLY A 274 8.41 -27.43 5.72
C GLY A 274 7.77 -27.38 4.32
N GLY A 275 8.06 -26.34 3.54
CA GLY A 275 7.48 -26.11 2.21
C GLY A 275 6.03 -25.58 2.22
N ASN A 276 5.44 -25.28 3.39
CA ASN A 276 4.09 -24.74 3.44
C ASN A 276 4.10 -23.22 3.15
N LEU A 277 3.55 -22.82 2.00
CA LEU A 277 3.40 -21.42 1.57
C LEU A 277 2.87 -20.47 2.65
N MET A 278 1.84 -20.88 3.40
CA MET A 278 1.24 -20.01 4.42
C MET A 278 2.17 -19.83 5.62
N LEU A 279 2.86 -20.90 6.04
CA LEU A 279 3.85 -20.82 7.11
C LEU A 279 5.04 -19.97 6.68
N MET A 280 5.50 -20.08 5.43
CA MET A 280 6.56 -19.22 4.90
C MET A 280 6.19 -17.75 5.00
N LEU A 281 5.01 -17.35 4.51
CA LEU A 281 4.56 -15.96 4.60
C LEU A 281 4.42 -15.50 6.05
N LEU A 282 3.97 -16.36 6.97
CA LEU A 282 3.82 -16.03 8.39
C LEU A 282 5.17 -15.85 9.08
N PHE A 283 6.16 -16.71 8.79
CA PHE A 283 7.51 -16.56 9.31
C PHE A 283 8.21 -15.35 8.71
N THR A 284 8.06 -15.11 7.39
CA THR A 284 8.59 -13.90 6.77
C THR A 284 7.98 -12.64 7.37
N ALA A 285 6.66 -12.60 7.57
CA ALA A 285 5.99 -11.48 8.25
C ALA A 285 6.55 -11.25 9.66
N PHE A 286 6.75 -12.33 10.43
CA PHE A 286 7.36 -12.25 11.76
C PHE A 286 8.80 -11.71 11.70
N ILE A 287 9.62 -12.20 10.77
CA ILE A 287 10.99 -11.72 10.60
C ILE A 287 11.01 -10.25 10.17
N CYS A 288 10.12 -9.81 9.27
CA CYS A 288 9.95 -8.40 8.91
C CYS A 288 9.61 -7.54 10.13
N LEU A 289 8.70 -7.99 10.99
CA LEU A 289 8.37 -7.28 12.23
C LEU A 289 9.59 -7.16 13.13
N VAL A 290 10.33 -8.26 13.33
CA VAL A 290 11.51 -8.26 14.23
C VAL A 290 12.65 -7.39 13.69
N LEU A 291 12.96 -7.50 12.40
CA LEU A 291 14.02 -6.74 11.76
C LEU A 291 13.69 -5.25 11.67
N GLY A 292 12.41 -4.90 11.51
CA GLY A 292 11.97 -3.52 11.39
C GLY A 292 11.94 -2.74 12.70
N MET A 293 11.91 -3.42 13.86
CA MET A 293 11.75 -2.75 15.16
C MET A 293 12.86 -1.71 15.40
N GLY A 294 12.44 -0.46 15.62
CA GLY A 294 13.33 0.64 16.00
C GLY A 294 14.09 1.30 14.85
N LEU A 295 13.83 0.88 13.61
CA LEU A 295 14.37 1.53 12.42
C LEU A 295 13.38 2.59 11.91
N PRO A 296 13.83 3.75 11.43
CA PRO A 296 12.99 4.65 10.65
C PRO A 296 12.43 3.95 9.41
N THR A 297 11.21 4.26 9.02
CA THR A 297 10.41 3.60 7.96
C THR A 297 11.17 3.36 6.65
N THR A 298 11.93 4.36 6.18
CA THR A 298 12.78 4.24 4.99
C THR A 298 13.90 3.22 5.18
N ALA A 299 14.62 3.29 6.30
CA ALA A 299 15.72 2.37 6.61
C ALA A 299 15.21 0.95 6.86
N ASN A 300 14.08 0.84 7.55
CA ASN A 300 13.33 -0.38 7.76
C ASN A 300 13.01 -1.04 6.40
N TYR A 301 12.35 -0.30 5.48
CA TYR A 301 12.02 -0.81 4.16
C TYR A 301 13.25 -1.30 3.38
N ILE A 302 14.36 -0.56 3.40
CA ILE A 302 15.62 -0.99 2.76
C ILE A 302 16.07 -2.35 3.33
N VAL A 303 16.12 -2.49 4.65
CA VAL A 303 16.56 -3.73 5.31
C VAL A 303 15.60 -4.90 5.04
N VAL A 304 14.29 -4.72 5.25
CA VAL A 304 13.33 -5.82 5.09
C VAL A 304 13.13 -6.20 3.62
N SER A 305 13.13 -5.25 2.69
CA SER A 305 12.93 -5.58 1.27
C SER A 305 14.13 -6.30 0.67
N THR A 306 15.35 -5.90 1.00
CA THR A 306 16.57 -6.56 0.50
C THR A 306 16.75 -7.96 1.09
N LEU A 307 16.31 -8.19 2.33
CA LEU A 307 16.45 -9.48 2.99
C LEU A 307 15.30 -10.44 2.70
N MET A 308 14.06 -9.97 2.80
CA MET A 308 12.87 -10.82 2.86
C MET A 308 12.10 -10.90 1.54
N ALA A 309 12.19 -9.90 0.66
CA ALA A 309 11.53 -10.00 -0.64
C ALA A 309 12.06 -11.16 -1.50
N PRO A 310 13.39 -11.40 -1.59
CA PRO A 310 13.92 -12.56 -2.31
C PRO A 310 13.43 -13.89 -1.73
N VAL A 311 13.27 -14.00 -0.42
CA VAL A 311 12.77 -15.20 0.26
C VAL A 311 11.37 -15.56 -0.24
N ILE A 312 10.46 -14.58 -0.28
CA ILE A 312 9.07 -14.81 -0.76
C ILE A 312 9.05 -15.16 -2.25
N VAL A 313 9.86 -14.48 -3.08
CA VAL A 313 9.91 -14.72 -4.53
C VAL A 313 10.43 -16.13 -4.81
N THR A 314 11.56 -16.51 -4.21
CA THR A 314 12.23 -17.80 -4.46
C THR A 314 11.40 -18.96 -3.92
N LEU A 315 11.04 -18.92 -2.64
CA LEU A 315 10.28 -20.01 -2.03
C LEU A 315 8.84 -20.09 -2.55
N GLY A 316 8.24 -18.94 -2.86
CA GLY A 316 6.95 -18.88 -3.54
C GLY A 316 7.00 -19.63 -4.86
N ALA A 317 7.97 -19.31 -5.72
CA ALA A 317 8.14 -19.96 -7.02
C ALA A 317 8.40 -21.47 -6.91
N GLN A 318 9.21 -21.90 -5.93
CA GLN A 318 9.47 -23.33 -5.68
C GLN A 318 8.21 -24.09 -5.20
N ASN A 319 7.35 -23.43 -4.44
CA ASN A 319 6.13 -24.03 -3.89
C ASN A 319 4.87 -23.71 -4.72
N GLY A 320 5.04 -23.28 -5.97
CA GLY A 320 3.94 -23.10 -6.93
C GLY A 320 3.16 -21.78 -6.84
N LEU A 321 3.64 -20.82 -6.05
CA LEU A 321 3.08 -19.48 -5.92
C LEU A 321 3.92 -18.45 -6.68
N ILE A 322 3.44 -18.06 -7.86
CA ILE A 322 4.01 -16.93 -8.58
C ILE A 322 3.25 -15.67 -8.21
N VAL A 323 3.98 -14.69 -7.67
CA VAL A 323 3.44 -13.40 -7.24
C VAL A 323 4.17 -12.24 -7.94
N PRO A 324 3.46 -11.18 -8.37
CA PRO A 324 4.11 -9.98 -8.89
C PRO A 324 5.09 -9.39 -7.87
N LEU A 325 6.24 -8.89 -8.32
CA LEU A 325 7.26 -8.32 -7.43
C LEU A 325 6.67 -7.19 -6.56
N ILE A 326 5.81 -6.34 -7.12
CA ILE A 326 5.15 -5.27 -6.35
C ILE A 326 4.32 -5.81 -5.18
N ALA A 327 3.69 -6.97 -5.33
CA ALA A 327 2.94 -7.61 -4.24
C ALA A 327 3.90 -8.01 -3.10
N VAL A 328 5.05 -8.57 -3.43
CA VAL A 328 6.07 -8.95 -2.45
C VAL A 328 6.64 -7.72 -1.73
N HIS A 329 7.00 -6.68 -2.47
CA HIS A 329 7.51 -5.43 -1.90
C HIS A 329 6.47 -4.72 -1.03
N MET A 330 5.20 -4.72 -1.44
CA MET A 330 4.10 -4.23 -0.61
C MET A 330 3.93 -5.09 0.65
N PHE A 331 4.06 -6.42 0.55
CA PHE A 331 3.95 -7.31 1.70
C PHE A 331 5.01 -7.01 2.77
N VAL A 332 6.28 -6.99 2.38
CA VAL A 332 7.37 -6.68 3.32
C VAL A 332 7.29 -5.24 3.83
N PHE A 333 6.80 -4.30 3.02
CA PHE A 333 6.58 -2.92 3.46
C PHE A 333 5.48 -2.82 4.51
N TYR A 334 4.36 -3.52 4.35
CA TYR A 334 3.27 -3.57 5.34
C TYR A 334 3.75 -4.08 6.71
N PHE A 335 4.52 -5.17 6.73
CA PHE A 335 5.07 -5.68 8.00
C PHE A 335 6.23 -4.84 8.51
N GLY A 336 7.00 -4.20 7.61
CA GLY A 336 7.99 -3.20 7.97
C GLY A 336 7.36 -2.06 8.77
N ILE A 337 6.38 -1.35 8.21
CA ILE A 337 5.74 -0.23 8.93
C ILE A 337 5.03 -0.68 10.21
N LEU A 338 4.49 -1.90 10.26
CA LEU A 338 3.83 -2.45 11.45
C LEU A 338 4.85 -2.72 12.59
N ALA A 339 6.13 -2.91 12.25
CA ALA A 339 7.20 -3.03 13.23
C ALA A 339 7.35 -1.76 14.09
N ASP A 340 7.02 -0.59 13.55
CA ASP A 340 7.14 0.70 14.25
C ASP A 340 6.14 0.87 15.40
N ASP A 341 5.03 0.12 15.36
CA ASP A 341 4.03 0.04 16.45
C ASP A 341 4.32 -1.15 17.39
N THR A 342 5.19 -2.08 16.98
CA THR A 342 5.40 -3.33 17.73
C THR A 342 6.18 -3.07 19.03
N PRO A 343 5.63 -3.46 20.20
CA PRO A 343 6.36 -3.40 21.46
C PRO A 343 7.59 -4.34 21.46
N PRO A 344 8.69 -3.99 22.12
CA PRO A 344 8.85 -2.91 23.11
C PRO A 344 9.27 -1.55 22.54
N VAL A 345 9.57 -1.45 21.23
CA VAL A 345 10.20 -0.24 20.66
C VAL A 345 9.18 0.83 20.26
N GLY A 346 8.10 0.45 19.58
CA GLY A 346 6.87 1.26 19.43
C GLY A 346 7.04 2.78 19.29
N LEU A 347 7.89 3.29 18.38
CA LEU A 347 8.26 4.72 18.31
C LEU A 347 7.04 5.63 18.18
N ALA A 348 6.07 5.24 17.35
CA ALA A 348 4.81 5.95 17.18
C ALA A 348 3.98 5.96 18.48
N ALA A 349 4.03 4.88 19.26
CA ALA A 349 3.36 4.79 20.56
C ALA A 349 3.94 5.73 21.60
N PHE A 350 5.25 6.00 21.61
CA PHE A 350 5.85 6.99 22.50
C PHE A 350 5.37 8.41 22.19
N ALA A 351 5.30 8.78 20.92
CA ALA A 351 4.80 10.09 20.49
C ALA A 351 3.30 10.25 20.81
N ALA A 352 2.49 9.25 20.43
CA ALA A 352 1.04 9.27 20.68
C ALA A 352 0.71 9.25 22.18
N ALA A 353 1.45 8.49 22.99
CA ALA A 353 1.25 8.45 24.44
C ALA A 353 1.62 9.76 25.12
N ALA A 354 2.63 10.49 24.61
CA ALA A 354 2.96 11.83 25.11
C ALA A 354 1.82 12.83 24.86
N ILE A 355 1.17 12.76 23.69
CA ILE A 355 0.01 13.59 23.34
C ILE A 355 -1.22 13.18 24.18
N ALA A 356 -1.48 11.87 24.28
CA ALA A 356 -2.65 11.34 24.98
C ALA A 356 -2.51 11.30 26.52
N LYS A 357 -1.32 11.58 27.05
CA LYS A 357 -0.95 11.45 28.48
C LYS A 357 -1.19 10.02 29.01
N SER A 358 -0.73 9.02 28.27
CA SER A 358 -0.86 7.59 28.63
C SER A 358 0.50 6.89 28.77
N ASP A 359 0.47 5.64 29.25
CA ASP A 359 1.65 4.77 29.29
C ASP A 359 2.03 4.32 27.86
N PRO A 360 3.27 4.56 27.38
CA PRO A 360 3.69 4.23 26.01
C PRO A 360 3.57 2.75 25.66
N ILE A 361 3.92 1.85 26.59
CA ILE A 361 3.90 0.41 26.34
C ILE A 361 2.47 -0.10 26.21
N LYS A 362 1.57 0.32 27.11
CA LYS A 362 0.14 -0.02 27.01
C LYS A 362 -0.49 0.58 25.75
N THR A 363 -0.08 1.78 25.37
CA THR A 363 -0.53 2.46 24.14
C THR A 363 -0.08 1.69 22.91
N GLY A 364 1.18 1.25 22.85
CA GLY A 364 1.72 0.44 21.74
C GLY A 364 1.12 -0.95 21.66
N ILE A 365 0.93 -1.66 22.78
CA ILE A 365 0.24 -2.97 22.76
C ILE A 365 -1.18 -2.79 22.20
N GLN A 366 -1.89 -1.75 22.60
CA GLN A 366 -3.25 -1.50 22.14
C GLN A 366 -3.29 -1.05 20.67
N GLY A 367 -2.31 -0.24 20.23
CA GLY A 367 -2.13 0.19 18.84
C GLY A 367 -1.85 -1.00 17.94
N PHE A 368 -0.85 -1.81 18.30
CA PHE A 368 -0.47 -3.00 17.56
C PHE A 368 -1.63 -3.98 17.42
N LEU A 369 -2.45 -4.13 18.47
CA LEU A 369 -3.67 -4.93 18.38
C LEU A 369 -4.67 -4.39 17.36
N TYR A 370 -4.81 -3.06 17.22
CA TYR A 370 -5.66 -2.50 16.16
C TYR A 370 -5.07 -2.75 14.77
N ASP A 371 -3.77 -2.55 14.57
CA ASP A 371 -3.13 -2.70 13.27
C ASP A 371 -2.93 -4.16 12.83
N ILE A 372 -2.68 -5.10 13.75
CA ILE A 372 -2.57 -6.52 13.39
C ILE A 372 -3.87 -7.07 12.78
N ARG A 373 -5.02 -6.42 13.04
CA ARG A 373 -6.30 -6.76 12.41
C ARG A 373 -6.40 -6.30 10.96
N THR A 374 -5.61 -5.31 10.55
CA THR A 374 -5.47 -4.91 9.13
C THR A 374 -4.32 -5.65 8.44
N ALA A 375 -3.38 -6.20 9.20
CA ALA A 375 -2.23 -6.98 8.71
C ALA A 375 -2.58 -8.34 8.04
N ILE A 376 -3.85 -8.72 7.96
CA ILE A 376 -4.28 -9.84 7.11
C ILE A 376 -4.21 -9.46 5.63
N LEU A 377 -4.37 -8.17 5.30
CA LEU A 377 -4.48 -7.65 3.94
C LEU A 377 -3.30 -8.03 3.01
N PRO A 378 -2.04 -8.00 3.47
CA PRO A 378 -0.91 -8.47 2.70
C PRO A 378 -0.97 -9.93 2.28
N PHE A 379 -1.40 -10.82 3.18
CA PHE A 379 -1.61 -12.22 2.83
C PHE A 379 -2.68 -12.35 1.75
N LEU A 380 -3.73 -11.54 1.84
CA LEU A 380 -4.84 -11.60 0.90
C LEU A 380 -4.43 -11.17 -0.50
N PHE A 381 -3.71 -10.07 -0.65
CA PHE A 381 -3.32 -9.61 -1.99
C PHE A 381 -2.21 -10.46 -2.64
N ILE A 382 -1.44 -11.21 -1.84
CA ILE A 382 -0.51 -12.22 -2.36
C ILE A 382 -1.28 -13.35 -3.05
N PHE A 383 -2.40 -13.80 -2.48
CA PHE A 383 -3.23 -14.85 -3.09
C PHE A 383 -4.30 -14.32 -4.05
N ASN A 384 -4.58 -13.01 -4.03
CA ASN A 384 -5.55 -12.34 -4.89
C ASN A 384 -5.02 -10.97 -5.34
N THR A 385 -4.28 -10.97 -6.44
CA THR A 385 -3.66 -9.76 -7.01
C THR A 385 -4.66 -8.74 -7.56
N GLU A 386 -5.96 -9.09 -7.69
CA GLU A 386 -7.02 -8.13 -8.03
C GLU A 386 -7.14 -7.02 -6.97
N LEU A 387 -6.75 -7.31 -5.71
CA LEU A 387 -6.68 -6.30 -4.65
C LEU A 387 -5.60 -5.24 -4.92
N LEU A 388 -4.59 -5.55 -5.73
CA LEU A 388 -3.59 -4.60 -6.22
C LEU A 388 -4.01 -3.98 -7.56
N LEU A 389 -5.25 -4.13 -8.00
CA LEU A 389 -5.71 -3.66 -9.32
C LEU A 389 -4.95 -4.31 -10.49
N ILE A 390 -4.45 -5.53 -10.32
CA ILE A 390 -3.81 -6.34 -11.36
C ILE A 390 -4.86 -7.31 -11.92
N GLY A 391 -4.98 -7.39 -13.25
CA GLY A 391 -5.91 -8.32 -13.90
C GLY A 391 -7.39 -7.90 -13.85
N ILE A 392 -7.68 -6.60 -13.72
CA ILE A 392 -9.05 -6.07 -13.75
C ILE A 392 -9.40 -5.69 -15.19
N GLU A 393 -10.38 -6.39 -15.78
CA GLU A 393 -10.75 -6.25 -17.19
C GLU A 393 -11.94 -5.32 -17.42
N SER A 394 -12.77 -5.08 -16.40
CA SER A 394 -14.02 -4.33 -16.53
C SER A 394 -14.31 -3.46 -15.31
N TRP A 395 -15.02 -2.34 -15.52
CA TRP A 395 -15.49 -1.47 -14.45
C TRP A 395 -16.40 -2.21 -13.46
N TRP A 396 -17.21 -3.16 -13.93
CA TRP A 396 -18.06 -3.97 -13.06
C TRP A 396 -17.26 -4.92 -12.18
N HIS A 397 -16.21 -5.51 -12.73
CA HIS A 397 -15.28 -6.36 -11.99
C HIS A 397 -14.56 -5.54 -10.91
N LEU A 398 -14.05 -4.35 -11.25
CA LEU A 398 -13.47 -3.42 -10.28
C LEU A 398 -14.41 -3.12 -9.12
N LEU A 399 -15.65 -2.70 -9.43
CA LEU A 399 -16.63 -2.32 -8.42
C LEU A 399 -16.97 -3.50 -7.51
N LEU A 400 -17.12 -4.69 -8.08
CA LEU A 400 -17.35 -5.90 -7.31
C LEU A 400 -16.16 -6.23 -6.40
N THR A 401 -14.92 -6.14 -6.88
CA THR A 401 -13.70 -6.40 -6.08
C THR A 401 -13.58 -5.41 -4.92
N ILE A 402 -13.87 -4.13 -5.15
CA ILE A 402 -13.85 -3.11 -4.09
C ILE A 402 -14.90 -3.42 -3.01
N ILE A 403 -16.15 -3.68 -3.40
CA ILE A 403 -17.24 -3.92 -2.45
C ILE A 403 -16.99 -5.19 -1.64
N THR A 404 -16.56 -6.28 -2.28
CA THR A 404 -16.30 -7.55 -1.59
C THR A 404 -15.10 -7.45 -0.66
N ALA A 405 -14.02 -6.77 -1.08
CA ALA A 405 -12.84 -6.58 -0.25
C ALA A 405 -13.12 -5.72 0.99
N ILE A 406 -13.85 -4.60 0.84
CA ILE A 406 -14.28 -3.77 1.97
C ILE A 406 -15.17 -4.59 2.90
N MET A 407 -16.18 -5.27 2.37
CA MET A 407 -17.10 -6.08 3.18
C MET A 407 -16.34 -7.17 3.95
N ALA A 408 -15.44 -7.88 3.28
CA ALA A 408 -14.65 -8.95 3.88
C ALA A 408 -13.74 -8.42 4.99
N MET A 409 -13.10 -7.25 4.83
CA MET A 409 -12.28 -6.64 5.87
C MET A 409 -13.11 -6.18 7.08
N LEU A 410 -14.28 -5.58 6.84
CA LEU A 410 -15.17 -5.18 7.92
C LEU A 410 -15.68 -6.40 8.72
N LEU A 411 -16.01 -7.49 8.04
CA LEU A 411 -16.41 -8.74 8.70
C LEU A 411 -15.25 -9.37 9.47
N PHE A 412 -14.02 -9.33 8.93
CA PHE A 412 -12.82 -9.78 9.63
C PHE A 412 -12.56 -8.98 10.91
N ALA A 413 -12.64 -7.65 10.82
CA ALA A 413 -12.49 -6.75 11.96
C ALA A 413 -13.57 -7.01 13.02
N ALA A 414 -14.83 -7.17 12.62
CA ALA A 414 -15.94 -7.51 13.54
C ALA A 414 -15.74 -8.87 14.22
N ALA A 415 -15.27 -9.87 13.47
CA ALA A 415 -15.00 -11.21 13.99
C ALA A 415 -13.88 -11.20 15.02
N THR A 416 -12.74 -10.59 14.69
CA THR A 416 -11.54 -10.50 15.55
C THR A 416 -11.74 -9.58 16.76
N GLN A 417 -12.65 -8.62 16.69
CA GLN A 417 -13.06 -7.81 17.83
C GLN A 417 -14.16 -8.45 18.68
N GLY A 418 -14.75 -9.56 18.23
CA GLY A 418 -15.82 -10.26 18.94
C GLY A 418 -17.13 -9.45 19.05
N TYR A 419 -17.33 -8.47 18.17
CA TYR A 419 -18.48 -7.58 18.22
C TYR A 419 -18.89 -7.16 16.81
N PHE A 420 -20.18 -7.28 16.50
CA PHE A 420 -20.74 -6.80 15.23
C PHE A 420 -21.91 -5.84 15.49
N PHE A 421 -23.12 -6.35 15.73
CA PHE A 421 -24.24 -5.55 16.25
C PHE A 421 -24.42 -5.70 17.76
N VAL A 422 -24.01 -6.85 18.27
CA VAL A 422 -23.96 -7.24 19.67
C VAL A 422 -22.68 -8.04 19.87
N LYS A 423 -22.34 -8.37 21.12
CA LYS A 423 -21.25 -9.31 21.41
C LYS A 423 -21.47 -10.63 20.64
N SER A 424 -20.52 -10.96 19.78
CA SER A 424 -20.57 -12.17 18.96
C SER A 424 -20.31 -13.41 19.83
N ARG A 425 -21.04 -14.49 19.57
CA ARG A 425 -20.70 -15.80 20.14
C ARG A 425 -19.49 -16.37 19.38
N TRP A 426 -18.72 -17.26 20.02
CA TRP A 426 -17.52 -17.83 19.41
C TRP A 426 -17.79 -18.49 18.04
N TRP A 427 -18.93 -19.19 17.88
CA TRP A 427 -19.31 -19.75 16.58
C TRP A 427 -19.73 -18.70 15.55
N GLU A 428 -20.30 -17.56 15.98
CA GLU A 428 -20.63 -16.45 15.07
C GLU A 428 -19.34 -15.80 14.58
N THR A 429 -18.32 -15.68 15.46
CA THR A 429 -16.98 -15.26 15.06
C THR A 429 -16.37 -16.22 14.04
N LEU A 430 -16.44 -17.55 14.25
CA LEU A 430 -15.94 -18.52 13.27
C LEU A 430 -16.67 -18.42 11.93
N ILE A 431 -17.99 -18.25 11.95
CA ILE A 431 -18.79 -18.04 10.74
C ILE A 431 -18.39 -16.74 10.03
N LEU A 432 -18.20 -15.64 10.76
CA LEU A 432 -17.78 -14.37 10.18
C LEU A 432 -16.36 -14.46 9.58
N LEU A 433 -15.43 -15.18 10.21
CA LEU A 433 -14.10 -15.47 9.66
C LEU A 433 -14.20 -16.30 8.38
N LEU A 434 -15.05 -17.34 8.36
CA LEU A 434 -15.29 -18.17 7.19
C LEU A 434 -15.88 -17.35 6.02
N ILE A 435 -16.84 -16.47 6.30
CA ILE A 435 -17.44 -15.57 5.29
C ILE A 435 -16.37 -14.63 4.75
N SER A 436 -15.60 -13.99 5.64
CA SER A 436 -14.52 -13.08 5.26
C SER A 436 -13.48 -13.78 4.36
N PHE A 437 -12.99 -14.95 4.76
CA PHE A 437 -12.07 -15.76 3.95
C PHE A 437 -12.65 -16.10 2.57
N THR A 438 -13.92 -16.50 2.53
CA THR A 438 -14.62 -16.88 1.29
C THR A 438 -14.80 -15.69 0.34
N LEU A 439 -15.08 -14.50 0.87
CA LEU A 439 -15.19 -13.29 0.07
C LEU A 439 -13.83 -12.83 -0.48
N PHE A 440 -12.74 -13.02 0.26
CA PHE A 440 -11.40 -12.66 -0.19
C PHE A 440 -10.79 -13.62 -1.21
N ARG A 441 -10.89 -14.92 -0.94
CA ARG A 441 -10.34 -15.99 -1.80
C ARG A 441 -11.46 -16.94 -2.23
N PRO A 442 -12.45 -16.47 -3.02
CA PRO A 442 -13.53 -17.35 -3.50
C PRO A 442 -12.99 -18.49 -4.36
N GLY A 443 -11.86 -18.26 -5.04
CA GLY A 443 -11.16 -19.25 -5.84
C GLY A 443 -10.67 -20.46 -5.06
N TYR A 444 -10.44 -20.37 -3.75
CA TYR A 444 -9.95 -21.50 -2.94
C TYR A 444 -10.91 -22.68 -2.95
N TRP A 445 -12.21 -22.40 -2.75
CA TRP A 445 -13.25 -23.43 -2.78
C TRP A 445 -13.44 -23.98 -4.18
N TRP A 446 -13.35 -23.10 -5.19
CA TRP A 446 -13.46 -23.51 -6.57
C TRP A 446 -12.29 -24.36 -7.04
N GLU A 447 -11.07 -24.10 -6.57
CA GLU A 447 -9.88 -24.89 -6.89
C GLU A 447 -10.01 -26.36 -6.47
N MET A 448 -10.81 -26.66 -5.44
CA MET A 448 -11.09 -28.04 -5.01
C MET A 448 -12.01 -28.81 -5.97
N VAL A 449 -12.82 -28.10 -6.76
CA VAL A 449 -13.83 -28.68 -7.67
C VAL A 449 -13.43 -28.53 -9.14
N TYR A 450 -12.94 -27.35 -9.51
CA TYR A 450 -12.40 -26.97 -10.81
C TYR A 450 -10.98 -26.41 -10.62
N PRO A 451 -9.93 -27.24 -10.78
CA PRO A 451 -8.54 -26.81 -10.71
C PRO A 451 -8.28 -25.62 -11.64
N SER A 452 -7.49 -24.64 -11.18
CA SER A 452 -7.22 -23.42 -11.94
C SER A 452 -6.35 -23.65 -13.19
N SER A 453 -5.57 -24.72 -13.17
CA SER A 453 -4.58 -25.04 -14.18
C SER A 453 -4.58 -26.55 -14.40
N GLN A 454 -4.55 -26.97 -15.66
CA GLN A 454 -4.29 -28.35 -16.01
C GLN A 454 -2.79 -28.53 -16.24
N ILE A 455 -2.22 -29.55 -15.62
CA ILE A 455 -0.82 -29.94 -15.83
C ILE A 455 -0.76 -30.72 -17.15
N VAL A 456 -0.14 -30.13 -18.16
CA VAL A 456 0.01 -30.68 -19.52
C VAL A 456 1.44 -31.17 -19.72
N GLN A 457 1.60 -32.24 -20.49
CA GLN A 457 2.90 -32.80 -20.80
C GLN A 457 3.75 -31.83 -21.65
N PRO A 458 5.06 -31.67 -21.34
CA PRO A 458 5.96 -30.74 -22.01
C PRO A 458 6.06 -30.91 -23.53
N ILE A 459 5.84 -32.13 -24.04
CA ILE A 459 5.92 -32.45 -25.48
C ILE A 459 5.02 -31.55 -26.33
N LYS A 460 3.88 -31.10 -25.79
CA LYS A 460 2.93 -30.25 -26.51
C LYS A 460 3.22 -28.76 -26.37
N ILE A 461 4.37 -28.37 -25.82
CA ILE A 461 4.68 -26.95 -25.52
C ILE A 461 4.52 -26.04 -26.73
N VAL A 462 5.02 -26.45 -27.90
CA VAL A 462 4.96 -25.62 -29.12
C VAL A 462 3.52 -25.41 -29.57
N GLU A 463 2.71 -26.49 -29.61
CA GLU A 463 1.30 -26.44 -29.99
C GLU A 463 0.48 -25.60 -28.99
N MET A 464 0.74 -25.77 -27.68
CA MET A 464 0.06 -25.01 -26.64
C MET A 464 0.40 -23.53 -26.69
N VAL A 465 1.67 -23.19 -26.89
CA VAL A 465 2.12 -21.79 -27.01
C VAL A 465 1.53 -21.12 -28.24
N GLU A 466 1.30 -21.85 -29.32
CA GLU A 466 0.62 -21.32 -30.50
C GLU A 466 -0.86 -20.99 -30.23
N GLN A 467 -1.53 -21.83 -29.42
CA GLN A 467 -2.94 -21.66 -29.05
C GLN A 467 -3.17 -20.63 -27.93
N LEU A 468 -2.11 -20.22 -27.23
CA LEU A 468 -2.21 -19.23 -26.17
C LEU A 468 -2.66 -17.86 -26.72
N PRO A 469 -3.58 -17.15 -26.04
CA PRO A 469 -3.94 -15.79 -26.41
C PRO A 469 -2.72 -14.87 -26.55
N PRO A 470 -2.82 -13.77 -27.32
CA PRO A 470 -1.75 -12.77 -27.37
C PRO A 470 -1.53 -12.16 -25.97
N ASN A 471 -0.27 -11.90 -25.60
CA ASN A 471 0.09 -11.31 -24.30
C ASN A 471 -0.29 -12.14 -23.07
N SER A 472 -0.49 -13.46 -23.20
CA SER A 472 -0.77 -14.35 -22.08
C SER A 472 0.49 -14.94 -21.46
N ASP A 473 0.45 -15.20 -20.17
CA ASP A 473 1.54 -15.83 -19.42
C ASP A 473 1.63 -17.35 -19.64
N LEU A 474 2.80 -17.85 -20.04
CA LEU A 474 3.14 -19.27 -20.04
C LEU A 474 3.78 -19.64 -18.71
N ARG A 475 3.19 -20.62 -18.01
CA ARG A 475 3.69 -21.14 -16.73
C ARG A 475 4.39 -22.48 -16.93
N LEU A 476 5.68 -22.51 -16.62
CA LEU A 476 6.56 -23.67 -16.78
C LEU A 476 7.02 -24.17 -15.43
N HIS A 477 6.96 -25.48 -15.19
CA HIS A 477 7.71 -26.12 -14.12
C HIS A 477 9.04 -26.59 -14.71
N VAL A 478 10.14 -26.00 -14.26
CA VAL A 478 11.49 -26.31 -14.72
C VAL A 478 12.33 -26.88 -13.58
N GLU A 479 13.21 -27.81 -13.91
CA GLU A 479 14.16 -28.43 -12.98
C GLU A 479 15.53 -28.56 -13.62
N GLY A 480 16.58 -28.23 -12.88
CA GLY A 480 17.94 -28.37 -13.36
C GLY A 480 18.98 -28.14 -12.27
N GLU A 481 20.23 -28.38 -12.62
CA GLU A 481 21.37 -28.15 -11.73
C GLU A 481 21.74 -26.66 -11.74
N SER A 482 21.89 -26.07 -10.56
CA SER A 482 22.42 -24.72 -10.38
C SER A 482 23.93 -24.70 -10.60
N VAL A 483 24.50 -23.50 -10.75
CA VAL A 483 25.96 -23.26 -10.77
C VAL A 483 26.66 -23.84 -9.53
N ASP A 484 25.94 -23.91 -8.41
CA ASP A 484 26.43 -24.46 -7.14
C ASP A 484 26.32 -26.00 -7.02
N GLY A 485 25.85 -26.70 -8.06
CA GLY A 485 25.68 -28.16 -8.08
C GLY A 485 24.41 -28.69 -7.39
N ASN A 486 23.52 -27.81 -6.95
CA ASN A 486 22.25 -28.18 -6.33
C ASN A 486 21.14 -28.31 -7.38
N ILE A 487 20.32 -29.36 -7.29
CA ILE A 487 19.14 -29.52 -8.13
C ILE A 487 18.04 -28.56 -7.64
N ILE A 488 17.62 -27.65 -8.50
CA ILE A 488 16.56 -26.66 -8.22
C ILE A 488 15.34 -26.99 -9.08
N SER A 489 14.17 -27.09 -8.45
CA SER A 489 12.88 -27.28 -9.10
C SER A 489 11.98 -26.08 -8.79
N LYS A 490 11.53 -25.34 -9.82
CA LYS A 490 10.72 -24.13 -9.61
C LYS A 490 9.69 -23.87 -10.72
N MET A 491 8.65 -23.12 -10.37
CA MET A 491 7.71 -22.57 -11.34
C MET A 491 8.21 -21.23 -11.89
N VAL A 492 8.13 -21.08 -13.21
CA VAL A 492 8.55 -19.88 -13.94
C VAL A 492 7.40 -19.37 -14.80
N VAL A 493 7.28 -18.04 -14.91
CA VAL A 493 6.29 -17.40 -15.78
C VAL A 493 6.98 -16.61 -16.85
N LEU A 494 6.58 -16.86 -18.09
CA LEU A 494 7.07 -16.14 -19.26
C LEU A 494 5.90 -15.42 -19.92
N PRO A 495 5.90 -14.09 -19.95
CA PRO A 495 4.89 -13.35 -20.68
C PRO A 495 5.10 -13.61 -22.17
N MET A 496 4.15 -14.29 -22.79
CA MET A 496 4.23 -14.58 -24.22
C MET A 496 3.74 -13.36 -24.97
N GLY A 497 4.55 -12.80 -25.87
CA GLY A 497 4.20 -11.62 -26.65
C GLY A 497 3.02 -11.83 -27.61
N GLU A 498 3.04 -11.11 -28.73
CA GLU A 498 2.00 -11.20 -29.75
C GLU A 498 1.85 -12.63 -30.32
N SER A 499 0.71 -12.89 -30.95
CA SER A 499 0.44 -14.18 -31.58
C SER A 499 1.40 -14.39 -32.76
N ALA A 500 2.21 -15.44 -32.67
CA ALA A 500 3.10 -15.93 -33.72
C ALA A 500 3.13 -17.48 -33.66
N PRO A 501 3.71 -18.17 -34.65
CA PRO A 501 3.89 -19.62 -34.58
C PRO A 501 4.60 -20.02 -33.28
N GLY A 502 4.19 -21.13 -32.65
CA GLY A 502 4.59 -21.45 -31.28
C GLY A 502 6.09 -21.45 -31.04
N LYS A 503 6.87 -21.92 -32.03
CA LYS A 503 8.34 -21.93 -31.97
C LYS A 503 8.93 -20.51 -31.95
N VAL A 504 8.43 -19.63 -32.81
CA VAL A 504 8.88 -18.23 -32.90
C VAL A 504 8.54 -17.47 -31.61
N ARG A 505 7.37 -17.73 -31.01
CA ARG A 505 7.01 -17.13 -29.71
C ARG A 505 7.96 -17.56 -28.59
N LEU A 506 8.36 -18.84 -28.57
CA LEU A 506 9.35 -19.35 -27.61
C LEU A 506 10.71 -18.71 -27.82
N GLU A 507 11.18 -18.63 -29.08
CA GLU A 507 12.44 -17.98 -29.43
C GLU A 507 12.43 -16.47 -29.05
N GLN A 508 11.31 -15.76 -29.26
CA GLN A 508 11.12 -14.38 -28.81
C GLN A 508 11.12 -14.21 -27.29
N ALA A 509 10.60 -15.20 -26.55
CA ALA A 509 10.71 -15.25 -25.09
C ALA A 509 12.15 -15.59 -24.65
N GLY A 510 13.01 -16.01 -25.58
CA GLY A 510 14.41 -16.36 -25.36
C GLY A 510 14.64 -17.84 -25.05
N LEU A 511 13.71 -18.73 -25.39
CA LEU A 511 13.83 -20.17 -25.19
C LEU A 511 13.98 -20.91 -26.52
N GLU A 512 15.11 -21.58 -26.68
CA GLU A 512 15.26 -22.68 -27.64
C GLU A 512 15.16 -24.01 -26.88
N LEU A 513 14.35 -24.92 -27.41
CA LEU A 513 14.03 -26.19 -26.74
C LEU A 513 14.49 -27.37 -27.59
N ARG A 514 15.07 -28.37 -26.94
CA ARG A 514 15.35 -29.68 -27.54
C ARG A 514 14.48 -30.75 -26.90
N THR A 515 14.04 -31.71 -27.71
CA THR A 515 13.21 -32.82 -27.23
C THR A 515 13.98 -34.12 -27.37
N GLU A 516 14.19 -34.81 -26.25
CA GLU A 516 14.91 -36.09 -26.20
C GLU A 516 14.07 -37.14 -25.47
N LYS A 517 13.83 -38.30 -26.10
CA LYS A 517 13.16 -39.46 -25.47
C LYS A 517 11.88 -39.10 -24.66
N LYS A 518 11.06 -38.17 -25.19
CA LYS A 518 9.81 -37.64 -24.58
C LYS A 518 9.98 -36.63 -23.44
N ARG A 519 11.20 -36.19 -23.16
CA ARG A 519 11.52 -35.08 -22.24
C ARG A 519 11.89 -33.84 -23.06
N VAL A 520 11.62 -32.67 -22.50
CA VAL A 520 11.91 -31.39 -23.15
C VAL A 520 12.94 -30.67 -22.31
N PHE A 521 14.08 -30.35 -22.91
CA PHE A 521 15.18 -29.63 -22.29
C PHE A 521 15.36 -28.27 -22.93
N VAL A 522 15.87 -27.33 -22.14
CA VAL A 522 16.27 -26.00 -22.62
C VAL A 522 17.63 -26.13 -23.31
N ASP A 523 17.64 -25.89 -24.61
CA ASP A 523 18.85 -26.01 -25.43
C ASP A 523 19.65 -24.71 -25.50
N MET A 524 18.97 -23.57 -25.49
CA MET A 524 19.64 -22.29 -25.38
C MET A 524 18.71 -21.25 -24.75
N VAL A 525 19.29 -20.39 -23.92
CA VAL A 525 18.62 -19.22 -23.37
C VAL A 525 19.28 -17.98 -23.97
N ALA A 526 18.50 -17.17 -24.67
CA ALA A 526 19.02 -15.95 -25.30
C ALA A 526 19.45 -14.93 -24.22
N PHE A 527 20.55 -14.21 -24.47
CA PHE A 527 21.07 -13.21 -23.55
C PHE A 527 20.12 -12.00 -23.41
N ASP A 528 19.97 -11.50 -22.18
CA ASP A 528 19.05 -10.41 -21.77
C ASP A 528 17.56 -10.69 -22.07
N SER A 529 17.22 -11.96 -22.32
CA SER A 529 15.86 -12.39 -22.60
C SER A 529 14.98 -12.47 -21.35
N LEU A 530 13.66 -12.57 -21.58
CA LEU A 530 12.70 -12.81 -20.52
C LEU A 530 12.94 -14.16 -19.83
N ALA A 531 13.32 -15.19 -20.60
CA ALA A 531 13.68 -16.50 -20.08
C ALA A 531 14.88 -16.46 -19.13
N GLN A 532 15.95 -15.73 -19.51
CA GLN A 532 17.12 -15.54 -18.64
C GLN A 532 16.76 -14.77 -17.37
N LYS A 533 15.96 -13.70 -17.49
CA LYS A 533 15.49 -12.90 -16.35
C LYS A 533 14.58 -13.70 -15.42
N ALA A 534 13.86 -14.69 -15.94
CA ALA A 534 13.06 -15.62 -15.16
C ALA A 534 13.91 -16.74 -14.51
N GLY A 535 15.22 -16.74 -14.78
CA GLY A 535 16.22 -17.63 -14.20
C GLY A 535 16.12 -19.06 -14.71
N ILE A 536 15.73 -19.24 -15.97
CA ILE A 536 15.87 -20.52 -16.67
C ILE A 536 17.31 -20.60 -17.18
N ASP A 537 17.94 -21.76 -17.04
CA ASP A 537 19.30 -22.00 -17.51
C ASP A 537 19.36 -23.07 -18.61
N PHE A 538 20.51 -23.14 -19.26
CA PHE A 538 20.85 -24.21 -20.20
C PHE A 538 20.77 -25.58 -19.52
N ASP A 539 20.34 -26.59 -20.29
CA ASP A 539 20.23 -27.99 -19.85
C ASP A 539 19.12 -28.29 -18.84
N TRP A 540 18.31 -27.30 -18.47
CA TRP A 540 17.18 -27.52 -17.56
C TRP A 540 16.05 -28.30 -18.24
N GLU A 541 15.43 -29.23 -17.51
CA GLU A 541 14.27 -30.01 -17.94
C GLU A 541 12.98 -29.21 -17.67
N ILE A 542 12.11 -29.12 -18.68
CA ILE A 542 10.73 -28.67 -18.49
C ILE A 542 9.92 -29.89 -18.07
N LEU A 543 9.50 -29.94 -16.81
CA LEU A 543 8.74 -31.05 -16.23
C LEU A 543 7.26 -30.98 -16.60
N SER A 544 6.67 -29.78 -16.59
CA SER A 544 5.26 -29.61 -16.92
C SER A 544 4.88 -28.20 -17.36
N LEU A 545 3.75 -28.13 -18.05
CA LEU A 545 3.10 -26.89 -18.48
C LEU A 545 1.83 -26.70 -17.65
N GLN A 546 1.62 -25.52 -17.06
CA GLN A 546 0.33 -25.18 -16.44
C GLN A 546 -0.49 -24.32 -17.38
N VAL A 547 -1.56 -24.89 -17.92
CA VAL A 547 -2.47 -24.19 -18.85
C VAL A 547 -3.75 -23.85 -18.10
N PRO A 548 -4.23 -22.58 -18.14
CA PRO A 548 -5.48 -22.20 -17.49
C PRO A 548 -6.66 -22.99 -18.07
N THR A 549 -7.51 -23.51 -17.19
CA THR A 549 -8.69 -24.31 -17.55
C THR A 549 -9.95 -23.46 -17.58
N ASP A 550 -10.89 -23.78 -18.46
CA ASP A 550 -12.19 -23.10 -18.49
C ASP A 550 -12.97 -23.43 -17.21
N ARG A 551 -13.41 -22.40 -16.49
CA ARG A 551 -14.06 -22.54 -15.18
C ARG A 551 -15.17 -21.52 -14.98
N PRO A 552 -16.20 -21.86 -14.18
CA PRO A 552 -17.17 -20.88 -13.72
C PRO A 552 -16.50 -19.71 -13.00
N ALA A 553 -17.12 -18.55 -13.12
CA ALA A 553 -16.65 -17.33 -12.49
C ALA A 553 -16.48 -17.53 -10.96
N LYS A 554 -15.33 -17.17 -10.38
CA LYS A 554 -15.07 -17.41 -8.95
C LYS A 554 -16.13 -16.73 -8.05
N GLN A 555 -16.70 -15.63 -8.52
CA GLN A 555 -17.65 -14.76 -7.85
C GLN A 555 -18.94 -15.46 -7.44
N TRP A 556 -19.27 -16.63 -8.01
CA TRP A 556 -20.42 -17.43 -7.60
C TRP A 556 -20.36 -17.84 -6.11
N MET A 557 -19.16 -17.93 -5.53
CA MET A 557 -18.98 -18.24 -4.12
C MET A 557 -19.42 -17.11 -3.17
N TYR A 558 -19.70 -15.91 -3.69
CA TYR A 558 -20.23 -14.80 -2.89
C TYR A 558 -21.67 -15.05 -2.45
N PHE A 559 -22.50 -15.71 -3.27
CA PHE A 559 -23.89 -16.00 -2.92
C PHE A 559 -24.06 -16.82 -1.64
N PRO A 560 -23.39 -17.99 -1.48
CA PRO A 560 -23.49 -18.75 -0.23
C PRO A 560 -22.92 -17.98 0.96
N ALA A 561 -21.84 -17.21 0.76
CA ALA A 561 -21.25 -16.37 1.82
C ALA A 561 -22.22 -15.27 2.29
N LEU A 562 -22.90 -14.58 1.36
CA LEU A 562 -23.88 -13.54 1.66
C LEU A 562 -25.15 -14.11 2.30
N ALA A 563 -25.60 -15.30 1.88
CA ALA A 563 -26.73 -15.99 2.50
C ALA A 563 -26.42 -16.33 3.97
N LEU A 564 -25.22 -16.86 4.24
CA LEU A 564 -24.75 -17.16 5.60
C LEU A 564 -24.65 -15.89 6.45
N LEU A 565 -24.14 -14.80 5.86
CA LEU A 565 -24.10 -13.49 6.50
C LEU A 565 -25.49 -12.99 6.88
N GLY A 566 -26.47 -13.12 5.97
CA GLY A 566 -27.86 -12.75 6.22
C GLY A 566 -28.44 -13.46 7.45
N LEU A 567 -28.16 -14.76 7.61
CA LEU A 567 -28.58 -15.54 8.78
C LEU A 567 -27.96 -15.00 10.08
N VAL A 568 -26.67 -14.69 10.07
CA VAL A 568 -25.98 -14.09 11.23
C VAL A 568 -26.60 -12.74 11.58
N VAL A 569 -26.79 -11.86 10.59
CA VAL A 569 -27.38 -10.53 10.77
C VAL A 569 -28.79 -10.62 11.38
N LEU A 570 -29.66 -11.46 10.84
CA LEU A 570 -31.02 -11.65 11.35
C LEU A 570 -31.01 -12.13 12.81
N ARG A 571 -30.13 -13.08 13.15
CA ARG A 571 -30.00 -13.59 14.51
C ARG A 571 -29.46 -12.54 15.48
N GLN A 572 -28.44 -11.77 15.07
CA GLN A 572 -27.89 -10.70 15.90
C GLN A 572 -28.88 -9.56 16.13
N ARG A 573 -29.63 -9.14 15.10
CA ARG A 573 -30.67 -8.10 15.21
C ARG A 573 -31.80 -8.50 16.14
N LYS A 574 -32.26 -9.75 16.08
CA LYS A 574 -33.25 -10.29 17.05
C LYS A 574 -32.74 -10.17 18.48
N ARG A 575 -31.47 -10.48 18.75
CA ARG A 575 -30.88 -10.34 20.10
C ARG A 575 -30.71 -8.88 20.52
N LYS A 576 -30.34 -7.98 19.60
CA LYS A 576 -30.20 -6.55 19.90
C LYS A 576 -31.52 -5.96 20.41
N THR A 577 -32.63 -6.30 19.76
CA THR A 577 -33.99 -5.84 20.13
C THR A 577 -34.45 -6.35 21.49
N VAL A 578 -33.90 -7.46 21.97
CA VAL A 578 -34.19 -8.02 23.31
C VAL A 578 -33.32 -7.37 24.40
N LEU A 579 -32.17 -6.80 24.04
CA LEU A 579 -31.21 -6.17 24.95
C LEU A 579 -31.40 -4.65 25.07
N SER A 580 -32.05 -4.02 24.09
CA SER A 580 -32.48 -2.61 24.09
C SER A 580 -33.84 -2.47 24.73
#